data_AF-A0A9Q0DKP8-F1
#
_entry.id   AF-A0A9Q0DKP8-F1
#
_cell.length_a   1.000
_cell.length_b   1.000
_cell.length_c   1.000
_cell.angle_alpha   90.00
_cell.angle_beta   90.00
_cell.angle_gamma   90.00
#
_symmetry.space_group_name_H-M   'P 1'
#
loop_
_entity.id
_entity.type
_entity.pdbx_description
1 polymer ?
#
loop_
_entity_poly.entity_id
_entity_poly.type
_entity_poly.pdbx_seq_one_letter_code
_entity_poly.pdbx_strand_id
1 'polypeptide(L)'
;MSREQDKETDRLAIQVETESQRKQMLSNQTAWRKANLACKLAIDGVEKDQLLDPGASSTVRHRKATKESLVHTSSDITESLMSISRMMAEQVHHINSSKTVQDTNEEFRSMTGTIHLGRKLILKYNRRELTDKLLIFLALALFLATVLYILKKRLFPFI
;
A
#
# COMPACT_ATOMS: atom_id res chain seq x y z
N MET A 1 -5.22 34.97 -16.20
CA MET A 1 -3.76 34.78 -16.04
C MET A 1 -3.40 34.08 -14.72
N SER A 2 -3.73 34.57 -13.51
CA SER A 2 -3.29 33.88 -12.27
C SER A 2 -3.79 32.43 -12.10
N ARG A 3 -5.03 32.11 -12.50
CA ARG A 3 -5.59 30.75 -12.31
C ARG A 3 -5.02 29.68 -13.25
N GLU A 4 -4.35 30.08 -14.33
CA GLU A 4 -3.72 29.16 -15.28
C GLU A 4 -2.29 28.86 -14.85
N GLN A 5 -1.62 29.84 -14.26
CA GLN A 5 -0.27 29.71 -13.71
C GLN A 5 -0.24 28.71 -12.54
N ASP A 6 -1.24 28.73 -11.66
CA ASP A 6 -1.38 27.79 -10.53
C ASP A 6 -1.54 26.32 -10.97
N LYS A 7 -2.07 26.06 -12.17
CA LYS A 7 -2.22 24.69 -12.69
C LYS A 7 -0.92 24.14 -13.27
N GLU A 8 -0.10 25.00 -13.86
CA GLU A 8 1.18 24.56 -14.42
C GLU A 8 2.22 24.32 -13.33
N THR A 9 2.27 25.15 -12.29
CA THR A 9 3.15 24.92 -11.13
C THR A 9 2.81 23.63 -10.39
N ASP A 10 1.52 23.32 -10.20
CA ASP A 10 1.09 22.07 -9.55
C ASP A 10 1.46 20.83 -10.39
N ARG A 11 1.30 20.92 -11.72
CA ARG A 11 1.72 19.85 -12.64
C ARG A 11 3.23 19.60 -12.59
N LEU A 12 4.04 20.65 -12.50
CA LEU A 12 5.49 20.54 -12.39
C LEU A 12 5.91 19.97 -11.03
N ALA A 13 5.25 20.38 -9.94
CA ALA A 13 5.51 19.83 -8.61
C ALA A 13 5.25 18.32 -8.54
N ILE A 14 4.14 17.85 -9.12
CA ILE A 14 3.82 16.42 -9.19
C ILE A 14 4.85 15.64 -10.02
N GLN A 15 5.36 16.22 -11.11
CA GLN A 15 6.39 15.56 -11.92
C GLN A 15 7.69 15.40 -11.14
N VAL A 16 8.14 16.44 -10.43
CA VAL A 16 9.35 16.39 -9.60
C VAL A 16 9.21 15.37 -8.46
N GLU A 17 8.05 15.31 -7.82
CA GLU A 17 7.77 14.32 -6.78
C GLU A 17 7.82 12.89 -7.35
N THR A 18 7.23 12.66 -8.52
CA THR A 18 7.24 11.35 -9.19
C THR A 18 8.67 10.92 -9.57
N GLU A 19 9.50 11.86 -10.02
CA GLU A 19 10.91 11.61 -10.33
C GLU A 19 11.74 11.30 -9.07
N SER A 20 11.48 12.01 -7.98
CA SER A 20 12.10 11.76 -6.67
C SER A 20 11.78 10.35 -6.17
N GLN A 21 10.50 9.96 -6.20
CA GLN A 21 10.04 8.63 -5.80
C GLN A 21 10.65 7.53 -6.68
N ARG A 22 10.73 7.76 -8.00
CA ARG A 22 11.37 6.83 -8.93
C ARG A 22 12.86 6.65 -8.60
N LYS A 23 13.57 7.74 -8.28
CA LYS A 23 14.98 7.70 -7.88
C LYS A 23 15.18 6.94 -6.57
N GLN A 24 14.32 7.17 -5.58
CA GLN A 24 14.35 6.45 -4.30
C GLN A 24 14.09 4.95 -4.50
N MET A 25 13.11 4.57 -5.33
CA MET A 25 12.81 3.18 -5.66
C MET A 25 14.03 2.48 -6.29
N LEU A 26 14.67 3.11 -7.27
CA LEU A 26 15.87 2.55 -7.91
C LEU A 26 17.02 2.38 -6.92
N SER A 27 17.27 3.38 -6.07
CA SER A 27 18.27 3.29 -5.01
C SER A 27 17.99 2.12 -4.07
N ASN A 28 16.74 1.98 -3.60
CA ASN A 28 16.34 0.89 -2.72
C ASN A 28 16.49 -0.49 -3.39
N GLN A 29 16.13 -0.60 -4.68
CA GLN A 29 16.32 -1.84 -5.44
C GLN A 29 17.80 -2.25 -5.51
N THR A 30 18.71 -1.29 -5.73
CA THR A 30 20.15 -1.58 -5.79
C THR A 30 20.71 -1.96 -4.42
N ALA A 31 20.30 -1.26 -3.35
CA ALA A 31 20.69 -1.59 -1.98
C ALA A 31 20.21 -2.98 -1.58
N TRP A 32 18.96 -3.32 -1.91
CA TRP A 32 18.38 -4.64 -1.65
C TRP A 32 19.13 -5.77 -2.37
N ARG A 33 19.48 -5.58 -3.65
CA ARG A 33 20.27 -6.56 -4.41
C ARG A 33 21.66 -6.75 -3.79
N LYS A 34 22.33 -5.65 -3.41
CA LYS A 34 23.65 -5.69 -2.78
C LYS A 34 23.61 -6.43 -1.43
N ALA A 35 22.61 -6.14 -0.60
CA ALA A 35 22.43 -6.80 0.69
C ALA A 35 22.16 -8.31 0.52
N ASN A 36 21.28 -8.70 -0.41
CA ASN A 36 21.02 -10.11 -0.67
C ASN A 36 22.26 -10.87 -1.15
N LEU A 37 23.05 -10.26 -2.04
CA LEU A 37 24.29 -10.87 -2.51
C LEU A 37 25.30 -11.01 -1.36
N ALA A 38 25.45 -9.98 -0.52
CA ALA A 38 26.33 -10.04 0.65
C ALA A 38 25.91 -11.13 1.63
N CYS A 39 24.61 -11.28 1.90
CA CYS A 39 24.09 -12.35 2.75
C CYS A 39 24.34 -13.73 2.14
N LYS A 40 24.13 -13.90 0.82
CA LYS A 40 24.44 -15.17 0.13
C LYS A 40 25.91 -15.54 0.25
N LEU A 41 26.81 -14.58 -0.01
CA LEU A 41 28.25 -14.80 0.11
C LEU A 41 28.67 -15.12 1.56
N ALA A 42 28.04 -14.49 2.55
CA ALA A 42 28.30 -14.78 3.96
C ALA A 42 27.86 -16.20 4.34
N ILE A 43 26.70 -16.65 3.84
CA ILE A 43 26.21 -18.02 4.05
C ILE A 43 27.16 -19.03 3.38
N ASP A 44 27.50 -18.82 2.11
CA ASP A 44 28.43 -19.69 1.38
C ASP A 44 29.80 -19.76 2.07
N GLY A 45 30.27 -18.64 2.63
CA GLY A 45 31.50 -18.58 3.41
C GLY A 45 31.43 -19.43 4.67
N VAL A 46 30.36 -19.29 5.45
CA VAL A 46 30.12 -20.09 6.67
C VAL A 46 30.00 -21.59 6.35
N GLU A 47 29.31 -21.97 5.27
CA GLU A 47 29.21 -23.36 4.83
C GLU A 47 30.57 -23.93 4.42
N LYS A 48 31.35 -23.16 3.66
CA LYS A 48 32.70 -23.58 3.27
C LYS A 48 33.62 -23.71 4.48
N ASP A 49 33.53 -22.82 5.46
CA ASP A 49 34.36 -22.87 6.67
C ASP A 49 33.99 -24.07 7.56
N GLN A 50 32.71 -24.44 7.62
CA GLN A 50 32.27 -25.69 8.27
C GLN A 50 32.81 -26.94 7.58
N LEU A 51 32.94 -26.92 6.24
CA LEU A 51 33.47 -28.05 5.47
C LEU A 51 35.01 -28.16 5.53
N LEU A 52 35.71 -27.04 5.70
CA LEU A 52 37.16 -26.98 5.74
C LEU A 52 37.76 -27.06 7.15
N ASP A 53 36.96 -27.02 8.21
CA ASP A 53 37.44 -27.26 9.57
C ASP A 53 37.87 -28.74 9.73
N PRO A 54 39.19 -29.05 9.82
CA PRO A 54 39.68 -30.42 9.85
C PRO A 54 39.45 -31.12 11.20
N GLY A 55 38.84 -30.44 12.19
CA GLY A 55 38.62 -30.96 13.54
C GLY A 55 37.52 -32.02 13.67
N ALA A 56 36.64 -32.16 12.68
CA ALA A 56 35.46 -33.03 12.75
C ALA A 56 35.75 -34.53 12.54
N SER A 57 37.00 -34.94 12.33
CA SER A 57 37.39 -36.36 12.23
C SER A 57 37.71 -37.02 13.59
N SER A 58 37.72 -36.26 14.69
CA SER A 58 38.03 -36.79 16.04
C SER A 58 36.81 -37.39 16.79
N THR A 59 35.65 -37.50 16.13
CA THR A 59 34.35 -37.90 16.69
C THR A 59 34.31 -39.33 17.25
N VAL A 60 35.31 -40.17 16.98
CA VAL A 60 35.34 -41.56 17.47
C VAL A 60 35.89 -41.67 18.90
N ARG A 61 36.69 -40.70 19.39
CA ARG A 61 37.33 -40.80 20.72
C ARG A 61 36.62 -40.07 21.86
N HIS A 62 35.59 -39.26 21.57
CA HIS A 62 34.91 -38.44 22.58
C HIS A 62 33.78 -39.11 23.36
N ARG A 63 33.42 -40.37 23.08
CA ARG A 63 32.26 -41.07 23.68
C ARG A 63 32.24 -41.19 25.22
N LYS A 64 33.27 -40.76 25.95
CA LYS A 64 33.26 -40.70 27.42
C LYS A 64 33.18 -39.30 28.05
N ALA A 65 33.30 -38.21 27.28
CA ALA A 65 33.25 -36.84 27.80
C ALA A 65 31.99 -36.04 27.36
N THR A 66 31.17 -36.58 26.46
CA THR A 66 30.12 -35.80 25.76
C THR A 66 28.79 -35.65 26.50
N LYS A 67 28.54 -36.30 27.65
CA LYS A 67 27.23 -36.16 28.32
C LYS A 67 27.01 -34.77 28.92
N GLU A 68 28.04 -34.15 29.46
CA GLU A 68 27.97 -32.80 30.02
C GLU A 68 27.99 -31.74 28.92
N SER A 69 28.84 -31.92 27.90
CA SER A 69 28.94 -31.01 26.75
C SER A 69 27.73 -31.04 25.82
N LEU A 70 27.08 -32.19 25.56
CA LEU A 70 25.82 -32.23 24.80
C LEU A 70 24.66 -31.57 25.56
N VAL A 71 24.61 -31.72 26.89
CA VAL A 71 23.60 -31.04 27.70
C VAL A 71 23.87 -29.53 27.71
N HIS A 72 25.12 -29.11 27.80
CA HIS A 72 25.50 -27.71 27.68
C HIS A 72 25.16 -27.15 26.30
N THR A 73 25.57 -27.78 25.20
CA THR A 73 25.27 -27.32 23.83
C THR A 73 23.78 -27.39 23.51
N SER A 74 23.05 -28.40 23.98
CA SER A 74 21.58 -28.47 23.85
C SER A 74 20.89 -27.40 24.69
N SER A 75 21.43 -27.06 25.86
CA SER A 75 20.96 -25.95 26.69
C SER A 75 21.24 -24.61 26.03
N ASP A 76 22.44 -24.40 25.48
CA ASP A 76 22.84 -23.19 24.76
C ASP A 76 22.01 -22.98 23.50
N ILE A 77 21.73 -24.06 22.76
CA ILE A 77 20.84 -24.03 21.59
C ILE A 77 19.41 -23.71 22.04
N THR A 78 18.91 -24.33 23.13
CA THR A 78 17.58 -24.05 23.66
C THR A 78 17.46 -22.62 24.17
N GLU A 79 18.49 -22.10 24.83
CA GLU A 79 18.57 -20.72 25.31
C GLU A 79 18.65 -19.73 24.14
N SER A 80 19.44 -20.06 23.11
CA SER A 80 19.52 -19.27 21.88
C SER A 80 18.18 -19.25 21.15
N LEU A 81 17.47 -20.39 21.08
CA LEU A 81 16.15 -20.49 20.44
C LEU A 81 15.08 -19.76 21.26
N MET A 82 15.18 -19.79 22.59
CA MET A 82 14.32 -19.02 23.49
C MET A 82 14.60 -17.51 23.38
N SER A 83 15.87 -17.11 23.24
CA SER A 83 16.30 -15.73 23.00
C SER A 83 15.81 -15.23 21.64
N ILE A 84 15.98 -16.02 20.57
CA ILE A 84 15.46 -15.72 19.22
C ILE A 84 13.93 -15.64 19.25
N SER A 85 13.24 -16.56 19.94
CA SER A 85 11.78 -16.53 20.09
C SER A 85 11.31 -15.27 20.82
N ARG A 86 12.00 -14.85 21.89
CA ARG A 86 11.71 -13.60 22.61
C ARG A 86 11.99 -12.37 21.75
N MET A 87 13.11 -12.33 21.05
CA MET A 87 13.48 -11.24 20.16
C MET A 87 12.56 -11.16 18.93
N MET A 88 12.07 -12.29 18.42
CA MET A 88 11.05 -12.35 17.37
C MET A 88 9.68 -11.91 17.90
N ALA A 89 9.30 -12.29 19.11
CA ALA A 89 8.07 -11.79 19.74
C ALA A 89 8.14 -10.27 19.98
N GLU A 90 9.30 -9.76 20.37
CA GLU A 90 9.54 -8.33 20.54
C GLU A 90 9.56 -7.58 19.20
N GLN A 91 10.18 -8.16 18.16
CA GLN A 91 10.10 -7.65 16.78
C GLN A 91 8.67 -7.71 16.23
N VAL A 92 7.90 -8.77 16.47
CA VAL A 92 6.49 -8.87 16.07
C VAL A 92 5.64 -7.85 16.81
N HIS A 93 5.91 -7.59 18.09
CA HIS A 93 5.27 -6.52 18.84
C HIS A 93 5.67 -5.13 18.28
N HIS A 94 6.93 -4.94 17.88
CA HIS A 94 7.44 -3.74 17.22
C HIS A 94 6.96 -3.57 15.76
N ILE A 95 6.60 -4.66 15.08
CA ILE A 95 5.98 -4.67 13.76
C ILE A 95 4.49 -4.32 13.88
N ASN A 96 3.80 -4.85 14.91
CA ASN A 96 2.43 -4.45 15.24
C ASN A 96 2.31 -3.02 15.77
N SER A 97 3.34 -2.51 16.46
CA SER A 97 3.42 -1.12 16.93
C SER A 97 4.24 -0.20 16.02
N SER A 98 4.72 -0.71 14.88
CA SER A 98 5.41 0.11 13.89
C SER A 98 4.38 1.04 13.27
N LYS A 99 4.66 2.32 13.48
CA LYS A 99 3.93 3.50 13.01
C LYS A 99 3.43 3.38 11.57
N THR A 100 4.04 2.57 10.72
CA THR A 100 3.55 2.22 9.38
C THR A 100 2.07 1.77 9.33
N VAL A 101 1.52 1.02 10.30
CA VAL A 101 0.09 0.60 10.26
C VAL A 101 -0.84 1.71 10.76
N GLN A 102 -0.42 2.52 11.74
CA GLN A 102 -1.21 3.66 12.25
C GLN A 102 -1.14 4.87 11.30
N ASP A 103 0.03 5.20 10.77
CA ASP A 103 0.25 6.21 9.72
C ASP A 103 -0.48 5.81 8.44
N THR A 104 -0.48 4.51 8.06
CA THR A 104 -1.31 4.04 6.93
C THR A 104 -2.81 4.12 7.26
N ASN A 105 -3.25 3.95 8.51
CA ASN A 105 -4.67 4.10 8.90
C ASN A 105 -5.12 5.57 8.91
N GLU A 106 -4.25 6.47 9.38
CA GLU A 106 -4.46 7.92 9.36
C GLU A 106 -4.37 8.47 7.93
N GLU A 107 -3.46 7.95 7.10
CA GLU A 107 -3.42 8.19 5.66
C GLU A 107 -4.63 7.61 4.93
N PHE A 108 -5.14 6.42 5.29
CA PHE A 108 -6.40 5.88 4.74
C PHE A 108 -7.61 6.71 5.15
N ARG A 109 -7.63 7.27 6.37
CA ARG A 109 -8.65 8.22 6.83
C ARG A 109 -8.55 9.57 6.13
N SER A 110 -7.33 10.10 5.95
CA SER A 110 -7.07 11.33 5.20
C SER A 110 -7.43 11.19 3.71
N MET A 111 -7.10 10.04 3.11
CA MET A 111 -7.48 9.64 1.75
C MET A 111 -8.99 9.41 1.60
N THR A 112 -9.66 8.90 2.64
CA THR A 112 -11.13 8.84 2.70
C THR A 112 -11.75 10.25 2.82
N GLY A 113 -11.09 11.17 3.54
CA GLY A 113 -11.47 12.58 3.65
C GLY A 113 -11.36 13.33 2.31
N THR A 114 -10.29 13.10 1.54
CA THR A 114 -10.12 13.65 0.18
C THR A 114 -11.03 12.98 -0.85
N ILE A 115 -11.36 11.68 -0.70
CA ILE A 115 -12.40 11.00 -1.48
C ILE A 115 -13.80 11.53 -1.18
N HIS A 116 -14.10 11.92 0.06
CA HIS A 116 -15.38 12.54 0.41
C HIS A 116 -15.49 13.97 -0.16
N LEU A 117 -14.39 14.73 -0.16
CA LEU A 117 -14.31 16.02 -0.85
C LEU A 117 -14.42 15.86 -2.38
N GLY A 118 -13.78 14.84 -2.95
CA GLY A 118 -13.91 14.46 -4.35
C GLY A 118 -15.35 14.10 -4.72
N ARG A 119 -16.06 13.33 -3.88
CA ARG A 119 -17.50 13.09 -4.00
C ARG A 119 -18.31 14.38 -3.87
N LYS A 120 -17.92 15.33 -3.01
CA LYS A 120 -18.59 16.63 -2.88
C LYS A 120 -18.43 17.50 -4.14
N LEU A 121 -17.33 17.35 -4.88
CA LEU A 121 -17.13 17.98 -6.18
C LEU A 121 -17.88 17.25 -7.31
N ILE A 122 -17.86 15.91 -7.33
CA ILE A 122 -18.62 15.09 -8.28
C ILE A 122 -20.13 15.32 -8.10
N LEU A 123 -20.62 15.38 -6.86
CA LEU A 123 -22.01 15.72 -6.56
C LEU A 123 -22.34 17.19 -6.86
N LYS A 124 -21.38 18.13 -6.74
CA LYS A 124 -21.56 19.52 -7.19
C LYS A 124 -21.74 19.63 -8.70
N TYR A 125 -21.12 18.74 -9.49
CA TYR A 125 -21.33 18.66 -10.94
C TYR A 125 -22.60 17.87 -11.31
N ASN A 126 -22.87 16.74 -10.64
CA ASN A 126 -24.07 15.93 -10.86
C ASN A 126 -25.37 16.69 -10.56
N ARG A 127 -25.35 17.64 -9.62
CA ARG A 127 -26.51 18.48 -9.32
C ARG A 127 -26.86 19.43 -10.48
N ARG A 128 -25.86 19.92 -11.21
CA ARG A 128 -26.09 20.84 -12.34
C ARG A 128 -26.63 20.09 -13.56
N GLU A 129 -26.15 18.88 -13.82
CA GLU A 129 -26.72 18.02 -14.86
C GLU A 129 -28.16 17.58 -14.53
N LEU A 130 -28.47 17.28 -13.27
CA LEU A 130 -29.82 16.88 -12.87
C LEU A 130 -30.82 18.06 -13.00
N THR A 131 -30.45 19.25 -12.53
CA THR A 131 -31.31 20.43 -12.69
C THR A 131 -31.49 20.81 -14.16
N ASP A 132 -30.45 20.72 -14.99
CA ASP A 132 -30.55 21.02 -16.42
C ASP A 132 -31.43 19.99 -17.17
N LYS A 133 -31.27 18.70 -16.87
CA LYS A 133 -32.15 17.64 -17.42
C LYS A 133 -33.59 17.77 -16.94
N LEU A 134 -33.84 18.21 -15.71
CA LEU A 134 -35.18 18.48 -15.21
C LEU A 134 -35.82 19.70 -15.88
N LEU A 135 -35.05 20.76 -16.14
CA LEU A 135 -35.54 21.93 -16.87
C LEU A 135 -35.94 21.58 -18.30
N ILE A 136 -35.12 20.78 -18.99
CA ILE A 136 -35.45 20.25 -20.32
C ILE A 136 -36.71 19.36 -20.28
N PHE A 137 -36.84 18.50 -19.27
CA PHE A 137 -38.02 17.65 -19.11
C PHE A 137 -39.29 18.47 -18.84
N LEU A 138 -39.21 19.49 -17.98
CA LEU A 138 -40.34 20.38 -17.68
C LEU A 138 -40.79 21.17 -18.93
N ALA A 139 -39.84 21.68 -19.72
CA ALA A 139 -40.13 22.36 -20.97
C ALA A 139 -40.83 21.43 -21.97
N LEU A 140 -40.34 20.18 -22.13
CA LEU A 140 -40.96 19.17 -22.97
C LEU A 140 -42.37 18.78 -22.48
N ALA A 141 -42.56 18.65 -21.17
CA ALA A 141 -43.86 18.34 -20.59
C ALA A 141 -44.89 19.45 -20.84
N LEU A 142 -44.50 20.72 -20.68
CA LEU A 142 -45.37 21.87 -21.00
C LEU A 142 -45.67 21.94 -22.50
N PHE A 143 -44.68 21.69 -23.35
CA PHE A 143 -44.88 21.63 -24.80
C PHE A 143 -45.89 20.53 -25.16
N LEU A 144 -45.71 19.31 -24.67
CA LEU A 144 -46.65 18.21 -24.87
C LEU A 144 -48.04 18.52 -24.31
N ALA A 145 -48.14 19.13 -23.14
CA ALA A 145 -49.42 19.54 -22.56
C ALA A 145 -50.15 20.56 -23.45
N THR A 146 -49.44 21.54 -24.02
CA THR A 146 -50.04 22.50 -24.96
C THR A 146 -50.45 21.85 -26.28
N VAL A 147 -49.64 20.96 -26.84
CA VAL A 147 -49.97 20.21 -28.05
C VAL A 147 -51.20 19.33 -27.81
N LEU A 148 -51.25 18.59 -26.70
CA LEU A 148 -52.41 17.78 -26.31
C LEU A 148 -53.64 18.63 -26.03
N TYR A 149 -53.49 19.80 -25.41
CA TYR A 149 -54.58 20.75 -25.21
C TYR A 149 -55.15 21.23 -26.54
N ILE A 150 -54.30 21.60 -27.50
CA ILE A 150 -54.71 22.01 -28.85
C ILE A 150 -55.35 20.84 -29.59
N LEU A 151 -54.75 19.64 -29.55
CA LEU A 151 -55.31 18.45 -30.17
C LEU A 151 -56.66 18.11 -29.57
N LYS A 152 -56.83 18.15 -28.25
CA LYS A 152 -58.15 17.97 -27.63
C LYS A 152 -59.12 19.04 -28.06
N LYS A 153 -58.73 20.31 -28.01
CA LYS A 153 -59.57 21.44 -28.42
C LYS A 153 -59.95 21.40 -29.90
N ARG A 154 -59.14 20.77 -30.77
CA ARG A 154 -59.33 20.72 -32.22
C ARG A 154 -59.93 19.41 -32.73
N LEU A 155 -59.77 18.29 -32.02
CA LEU A 155 -60.34 16.97 -32.35
C LEU A 155 -61.68 16.70 -31.64
N PHE A 156 -61.94 17.26 -30.44
CA PHE A 156 -63.24 17.15 -29.77
C PHE A 156 -64.37 18.13 -30.19
N PRO A 157 -64.19 19.19 -31.00
CA PRO A 157 -65.31 19.97 -31.50
C PRO A 157 -66.03 19.33 -32.69
N PHE A 158 -65.63 18.13 -33.12
CA PHE A 158 -66.16 17.44 -34.31
C PHE A 158 -66.60 15.98 -34.05
N ILE A 159 -66.62 15.51 -32.79
CA ILE A 159 -67.20 14.21 -32.40
C ILE A 159 -68.34 14.41 -31.41
#